data_AF-J3P2J2-F1
#
_entry.id   AF-J3P2J2-F1
#
_cell.length_a   1.000
_cell.length_b   1.000
_cell.length_c   1.000
_cell.angle_alpha   90.00
_cell.angle_beta   90.00
_cell.angle_gamma   90.00
#
_symmetry.space_group_name_H-M   'P 1'
#
loop_
_entity.id
_entity.type
_entity.pdbx_description
1 polymer ?
#
loop_
_entity_poly.entity_id
_entity_poly.type
_entity_poly.pdbx_seq_one_letter_code
_entity_poly.pdbx_strand_id
1 'polypeptide(L)'
;MDAIFESVAALVSYRLTSSPNTNDEGDEQNAMRDHGTTTGCPDCDCGAELGGNPAPVSSFRAASPEEERVVREDRATRESRIAREDRTVRDDRAIRDERPARPVPPPRAGSSSSRVHGQHTTTVTTTTSRSAASMSDKEKIEELRGFNKTLMDVIKEKDAVLREKEGFLREKDGFLRDRDSELLKYSQDYSFLHAAWTETQEKLAKQTELLTALQQEALANVDRHEPTFDATVVGAFVKVNRTINSLVRKGRKDVVTLARFVEGEGAATVPWREGTLPDSCVDTRVPEVAERTSEVLVLMLRAMVWCVLARRLFTALKPFAVFGSKTALLVDQSYQRMFTNHTTNQVAARWRALSARCLADYEAESDARAEARSATDGSRPLHQDFVLEDLMAEFAMVLHEDIGCRDKSTEEIQKMLRPAFEPVLLAAIELARLTARERAGYTLEFPDVEKHGFLKVADDQLLTNRPTDVGMNASGDEDEVEGPFAVVASPMLVKWGSGSGERLNESTILCKAFVWRPRRD
;
A
#
# COMPACT_ATOMS: atom_id res chain seq x y z
N MET A 1 9.54 -4.08 -5.68
CA MET A 1 8.97 -4.00 -4.31
C MET A 1 9.89 -3.23 -3.39
N ASP A 2 11.16 -3.60 -3.25
CA ASP A 2 12.13 -2.85 -2.41
C ASP A 2 12.25 -1.37 -2.84
N ALA A 3 12.37 -1.09 -4.15
CA ALA A 3 12.35 0.28 -4.67
C ALA A 3 11.04 1.04 -4.39
N ILE A 4 9.90 0.34 -4.27
CA ILE A 4 8.59 0.93 -3.95
C ILE A 4 8.55 1.25 -2.45
N PHE A 5 9.02 0.34 -1.59
CA PHE A 5 9.12 0.58 -0.15
C PHE A 5 10.13 1.68 0.20
N GLU A 6 11.29 1.73 -0.47
CA GLU A 6 12.26 2.82 -0.30
C GLU A 6 11.69 4.16 -0.77
N SER A 7 10.98 4.19 -1.90
CA SER A 7 10.35 5.42 -2.41
C SER A 7 9.22 5.91 -1.49
N VAL A 8 8.44 4.99 -0.91
CA VAL A 8 7.37 5.33 0.04
C VAL A 8 7.92 5.74 1.41
N ALA A 9 8.96 5.08 1.92
CA ALA A 9 9.64 5.45 3.16
C ALA A 9 10.28 6.84 3.05
N ALA A 10 10.84 7.18 1.89
CA ALA A 10 11.34 8.52 1.59
C ALA A 10 10.21 9.58 1.59
N LEU A 11 9.04 9.24 1.02
CA LEU A 11 7.88 10.13 0.96
C LEU A 11 7.24 10.40 2.34
N VAL A 12 7.20 9.38 3.20
CA VAL A 12 6.71 9.51 4.59
C VAL A 12 7.71 10.32 5.43
N SER A 13 9.01 10.10 5.26
CA SER A 13 10.06 10.87 5.94
C SER A 13 10.05 12.35 5.53
N TYR A 14 9.77 12.65 4.26
CA TYR A 14 9.66 14.02 3.76
C TYR A 14 8.46 14.78 4.32
N ARG A 15 7.33 14.10 4.61
CA ARG A 15 6.15 14.72 5.25
C ARG A 15 6.34 15.00 6.74
N LEU A 16 7.17 14.21 7.43
CA LEU A 16 7.44 14.42 8.87
C LEU A 16 8.42 15.58 9.12
N THR A 17 9.26 15.92 8.15
CA THR A 17 10.25 17.01 8.26
C THR A 17 9.77 18.35 7.70
N SER A 18 8.59 18.41 7.07
CA SER A 18 8.06 19.59 6.39
C SER A 18 6.83 20.23 7.04
N SER A 19 6.67 20.07 8.37
CA SER A 19 5.74 20.91 9.13
C SER A 19 6.44 22.24 9.50
N PRO A 20 5.97 23.41 9.02
CA PRO A 20 6.57 24.67 9.40
C PRO A 20 6.16 25.04 10.84
N ASN A 21 7.13 25.03 11.75
CA ASN A 21 7.02 25.69 13.04
C ASN A 21 6.80 27.19 12.78
N THR A 22 5.58 27.66 13.02
CA THR A 22 5.29 29.08 13.25
C THR A 22 4.82 29.17 14.69
N ASN A 23 5.73 29.57 15.57
CA ASN A 23 5.41 30.33 16.77
C ASN A 23 6.68 31.08 17.16
N ASP A 24 6.62 32.36 16.79
CA ASP A 24 7.56 33.43 17.04
C ASP A 24 7.43 33.81 18.54
N GLU A 25 8.54 33.73 19.26
CA GLU A 25 8.65 34.15 20.66
C GLU A 25 8.80 35.68 20.70
N GLY A 26 7.85 36.34 21.35
CA GLY A 26 7.97 37.74 21.78
C GLY A 26 8.24 37.78 23.28
N ASP A 27 9.48 38.09 23.64
CA ASP A 27 9.93 38.48 24.98
C ASP A 27 9.18 39.70 25.50
N GLU A 28 8.69 39.65 26.74
CA GLU A 28 8.71 40.81 27.64
C GLU A 28 8.99 40.39 29.10
N GLN A 29 10.02 41.02 29.65
CA GLN A 29 10.53 40.94 31.02
C GLN A 29 9.57 41.58 32.03
N ASN A 30 9.55 41.07 33.27
CA ASN A 30 9.57 41.83 34.54
C ASN A 30 9.40 40.84 35.72
N ALA A 31 10.43 40.58 36.54
CA ALA A 31 10.94 41.39 37.66
C ALA A 31 10.34 40.98 39.03
N MET A 32 11.24 40.49 39.89
CA MET A 32 11.28 40.53 41.37
C MET A 32 10.06 40.05 42.20
N ARG A 33 10.29 39.05 43.06
CA ARG A 33 10.52 39.29 44.51
C ARG A 33 10.86 38.03 45.31
N ASP A 34 11.77 38.26 46.25
CA ASP A 34 12.27 37.39 47.33
C ASP A 34 11.26 37.10 48.47
N HIS A 35 11.72 36.19 49.35
CA HIS A 35 11.28 35.77 50.70
C HIS A 35 10.54 34.43 50.75
N GLY A 36 10.90 33.45 51.59
CA GLY A 36 11.90 33.36 52.64
C GLY A 36 11.72 32.05 53.43
N THR A 37 12.82 31.35 53.64
CA THR A 37 13.26 30.53 54.80
C THR A 37 12.30 29.94 55.85
N THR A 38 12.65 28.69 56.22
CA THR A 38 12.67 28.04 57.58
C THR A 38 11.31 27.66 58.19
N THR A 39 11.07 26.51 58.84
CA THR A 39 11.76 25.65 59.84
C THR A 39 11.06 24.27 59.83
N GLY A 40 11.68 23.09 60.05
CA GLY A 40 12.11 22.56 61.35
C GLY A 40 11.27 21.33 61.80
N CYS A 41 11.94 20.17 61.93
CA CYS A 41 11.54 18.86 62.53
C CYS A 41 10.96 18.93 63.98
N PRO A 42 10.66 17.82 64.72
CA PRO A 42 10.53 16.38 64.39
C PRO A 42 9.32 15.65 65.07
N ASP A 43 9.22 14.33 64.82
CA ASP A 43 8.68 13.23 65.65
C ASP A 43 7.22 13.23 66.11
N CYS A 44 6.49 12.19 65.71
CA CYS A 44 5.56 11.41 66.55
C CYS A 44 5.24 10.06 65.86
N ASP A 45 5.74 8.99 66.46
CA ASP A 45 5.36 7.59 66.26
C ASP A 45 3.96 7.35 66.89
N CYS A 46 3.01 6.68 66.21
CA CYS A 46 1.82 6.03 66.80
C CYS A 46 0.94 5.33 65.74
N GLY A 47 0.96 3.99 65.75
CA GLY A 47 -0.16 3.04 65.66
C GLY A 47 -1.44 3.29 64.83
N ALA A 48 -1.69 2.31 63.94
CA ALA A 48 -2.92 1.52 63.76
C ALA A 48 -4.24 2.14 63.21
N GLU A 49 -4.70 1.46 62.14
CA GLU A 49 -6.09 1.15 61.73
C GLU A 49 -7.00 2.17 60.99
N LEU A 50 -7.50 1.65 59.86
CA LEU A 50 -8.79 1.87 59.19
C LEU A 50 -9.07 3.22 58.51
N GLY A 51 -9.35 3.17 57.20
CA GLY A 51 -10.05 4.25 56.49
C GLY A 51 -9.86 4.21 54.99
N GLY A 52 -10.87 3.71 54.26
CA GLY A 52 -10.86 3.67 52.81
C GLY A 52 -10.99 5.03 52.13
N ASN A 53 -10.69 5.05 50.83
CA ASN A 53 -11.38 5.91 49.88
C ASN A 53 -11.37 5.31 48.46
N PRO A 54 -12.47 5.47 47.71
CA PRO A 54 -12.67 4.90 46.39
C PRO A 54 -12.11 5.78 45.26
N ALA A 55 -11.86 5.13 44.12
CA ALA A 55 -11.45 5.72 42.85
C ALA A 55 -12.52 6.67 42.26
N PRO A 56 -12.12 7.65 41.43
CA PRO A 56 -13.05 8.61 40.83
C PRO A 56 -13.82 7.98 39.66
N VAL A 57 -15.13 8.14 39.70
CA VAL A 57 -16.07 7.86 38.61
C VAL A 57 -15.89 8.91 37.52
N SER A 58 -15.45 8.46 36.34
CA SER A 58 -15.45 9.24 35.10
C SER A 58 -16.86 9.24 34.49
N SER A 59 -17.52 10.39 34.51
CA SER A 59 -18.81 10.60 33.86
C SER A 59 -18.62 10.81 32.35
N PHE A 60 -19.18 9.91 31.54
CA PHE A 60 -19.31 10.08 30.10
C PHE A 60 -20.20 11.29 29.79
N ARG A 61 -19.65 12.25 29.04
CA ARG A 61 -20.40 13.35 28.42
C ARG A 61 -20.69 12.94 26.97
N ALA A 62 -21.96 12.76 26.64
CA ALA A 62 -22.40 12.51 25.27
C ALA A 62 -22.05 13.71 24.38
N ALA A 63 -21.48 13.45 23.20
CA ALA A 63 -21.13 14.46 22.21
C ALA A 63 -22.39 15.22 21.75
N SER A 64 -22.27 16.55 21.71
CA SER A 64 -23.32 17.48 21.34
C SER A 64 -23.64 17.38 19.83
N PRO A 65 -24.92 17.44 19.41
CA PRO A 65 -25.34 17.45 18.01
C PRO A 65 -24.84 18.67 17.19
N GLU A 66 -24.15 19.63 17.81
CA GLU A 66 -23.55 20.77 17.11
C GLU A 66 -22.27 20.41 16.32
N GLU A 67 -21.44 19.49 16.81
CA GLU A 67 -20.21 19.09 16.08
C GLU A 67 -20.54 18.34 14.78
N GLU A 68 -21.62 17.57 14.78
CA GLU A 68 -22.08 16.84 13.59
C GLU A 68 -22.73 17.75 12.54
N ARG A 69 -23.14 18.97 12.92
CA ARG A 69 -23.62 20.00 11.99
C ARG A 69 -22.47 20.71 11.30
N VAL A 70 -21.42 21.06 12.05
CA VAL A 70 -20.22 21.73 11.53
C VAL A 70 -19.50 20.86 10.49
N VAL A 71 -19.40 19.55 10.73
CA VAL A 71 -18.78 18.61 9.77
C VAL A 71 -19.61 18.45 8.48
N ARG A 72 -20.95 18.53 8.57
CA ARG A 72 -21.82 18.48 7.39
C ARG A 72 -21.75 19.77 6.57
N GLU A 73 -21.67 20.93 7.21
CA GLU A 73 -21.51 22.21 6.53
C GLU A 73 -20.16 22.31 5.82
N ASP A 74 -19.08 21.85 6.45
CA ASP A 74 -17.73 21.83 5.84
C ASP A 74 -17.67 20.96 4.58
N ARG A 75 -18.37 19.82 4.58
CA ARG A 75 -18.50 18.93 3.42
C ARG A 75 -19.26 19.61 2.28
N ALA A 76 -20.38 20.28 2.57
CA ALA A 76 -21.16 21.00 1.56
C ALA A 76 -20.38 22.16 0.93
N THR A 77 -19.59 22.89 1.70
CA THR A 77 -18.70 23.94 1.17
C THR A 77 -17.58 23.38 0.30
N ARG A 78 -17.02 22.21 0.66
CA ARG A 78 -15.98 21.55 -0.14
C ARG A 78 -16.53 21.03 -1.47
N GLU A 79 -17.70 20.41 -1.46
CA GLU A 79 -18.39 19.93 -2.66
C GLU A 79 -18.80 21.10 -3.57
N SER A 80 -19.25 22.23 -3.00
CA SER A 80 -19.54 23.46 -3.77
C SER A 80 -18.29 24.09 -4.39
N ARG A 81 -17.11 23.97 -3.77
CA ARG A 81 -15.84 24.46 -4.32
C ARG A 81 -15.39 23.63 -5.50
N ILE A 82 -15.44 22.31 -5.37
CA ILE A 82 -15.12 21.36 -6.45
C ILE A 82 -16.06 21.58 -7.64
N ALA A 83 -17.36 21.76 -7.42
CA ALA A 83 -18.31 22.02 -8.49
C ALA A 83 -18.07 23.35 -9.24
N ARG A 84 -17.52 24.38 -8.56
CA ARG A 84 -17.11 25.63 -9.20
C ARG A 84 -15.84 25.47 -10.03
N GLU A 85 -14.86 24.76 -9.50
CA GLU A 85 -13.60 24.47 -10.21
C GLU A 85 -13.87 23.61 -11.47
N ASP A 86 -14.78 22.64 -11.40
CA ASP A 86 -15.22 21.82 -12.53
C ASP A 86 -15.96 22.61 -13.63
N ARG A 87 -16.69 23.68 -13.24
CA ARG A 87 -17.30 24.60 -14.21
C ARG A 87 -16.26 25.46 -14.90
N THR A 88 -15.29 26.01 -14.15
CA THR A 88 -14.20 26.80 -14.74
C THR A 88 -13.37 25.98 -15.73
N VAL A 89 -13.11 24.70 -15.43
CA VAL A 89 -12.39 23.80 -16.34
C VAL A 89 -13.21 23.46 -17.60
N ARG A 90 -14.54 23.30 -17.49
CA ARG A 90 -15.41 23.10 -18.66
C ARG A 90 -15.48 24.35 -19.53
N ASP A 91 -15.58 25.53 -18.92
CA ASP A 91 -15.65 26.80 -19.63
C ASP A 91 -14.32 27.11 -20.35
N ASP A 92 -13.17 26.82 -19.73
CA ASP A 92 -11.85 26.93 -20.37
C ASP A 92 -11.68 25.96 -21.55
N ARG A 93 -12.31 24.77 -21.47
CA ARG A 93 -12.31 23.78 -22.56
C ARG A 93 -13.20 24.23 -23.73
N ALA A 94 -14.36 24.82 -23.44
CA ALA A 94 -15.26 25.39 -24.44
C ALA A 94 -14.61 26.56 -25.19
N ILE A 95 -13.88 27.43 -24.49
CA ILE A 95 -13.14 28.55 -25.13
C ILE A 95 -12.00 28.04 -26.03
N ARG A 96 -11.42 26.87 -25.73
CA ARG A 96 -10.35 26.26 -26.54
C ARG A 96 -10.87 25.61 -27.82
N ASP A 97 -12.09 25.08 -27.79
CA ASP A 97 -12.72 24.36 -28.90
C ASP A 97 -13.46 25.30 -29.88
N GLU A 98 -13.77 26.55 -29.51
CA GLU A 98 -14.36 27.55 -30.41
C GLU A 98 -13.35 28.30 -31.30
N ARG A 99 -12.08 27.88 -31.36
CA ARG A 99 -11.12 28.52 -32.27
C ARG A 99 -11.45 28.13 -33.72
N PRO A 100 -11.92 29.05 -34.58
CA PRO A 100 -12.28 28.69 -35.96
C PRO A 100 -11.05 28.17 -36.71
N ALA A 101 -11.28 27.12 -37.49
CA ALA A 101 -10.30 26.45 -38.32
C ALA A 101 -9.40 27.46 -39.05
N ARG A 102 -8.08 27.23 -38.92
CA ARG A 102 -7.02 27.91 -39.67
C ARG A 102 -7.40 27.96 -41.16
N PRO A 103 -7.42 29.13 -41.81
CA PRO A 103 -7.62 29.17 -43.25
C PRO A 103 -6.41 28.54 -43.95
N VAL A 104 -6.72 27.66 -44.90
CA VAL A 104 -5.79 27.03 -45.85
C VAL A 104 -4.97 28.12 -46.55
N PRO A 105 -3.65 27.95 -46.76
CA PRO A 105 -2.84 28.95 -47.45
C PRO A 105 -3.26 29.05 -48.93
N PRO A 106 -3.37 30.26 -49.50
CA PRO A 106 -3.75 30.44 -50.89
C PRO A 106 -2.61 30.05 -51.84
N PRO A 107 -2.92 29.68 -53.10
CA PRO A 107 -1.91 29.32 -54.08
C PRO A 107 -1.12 30.55 -54.52
N ARG A 108 0.18 30.34 -54.77
CA ARG A 108 1.06 31.30 -55.44
C ARG A 108 0.51 31.65 -56.84
N ALA A 109 -0.09 32.82 -56.94
CA ALA A 109 -0.08 33.67 -58.13
C ALA A 109 0.37 35.05 -57.62
N GLY A 110 1.49 35.59 -58.07
CA GLY A 110 1.55 36.19 -59.39
C GLY A 110 0.88 37.56 -59.33
N SER A 111 1.59 38.59 -58.86
CA SER A 111 1.49 39.96 -59.39
C SER A 111 2.20 41.00 -58.53
N SER A 112 3.02 41.79 -59.20
CA SER A 112 2.94 43.25 -59.22
C SER A 112 2.32 43.98 -58.01
N SER A 113 3.13 44.77 -57.32
CA SER A 113 2.80 46.13 -56.87
C SER A 113 4.04 46.73 -56.18
N SER A 114 4.62 47.79 -56.73
CA SER A 114 4.32 49.18 -56.37
C SER A 114 4.64 49.51 -54.90
N ARG A 115 5.65 50.38 -54.70
CA ARG A 115 5.69 51.44 -53.68
C ARG A 115 6.84 52.39 -54.02
N VAL A 116 6.49 53.63 -54.37
CA VAL A 116 6.61 54.86 -53.53
C VAL A 116 7.81 55.67 -54.03
N HIS A 117 7.57 56.63 -54.92
CA HIS A 117 7.40 58.05 -54.57
C HIS A 117 8.55 58.57 -53.68
N GLY A 118 9.67 58.84 -54.32
CA GLY A 118 10.64 59.85 -53.92
C GLY A 118 10.80 60.83 -55.08
N GLN A 119 9.99 61.88 -55.08
CA GLN A 119 10.13 63.03 -55.97
C GLN A 119 11.44 63.75 -55.61
N HIS A 120 12.42 63.72 -56.52
CA HIS A 120 13.43 64.78 -56.58
C HIS A 120 13.37 65.42 -57.97
N THR A 121 12.83 66.62 -57.95
CA THR A 121 12.85 67.65 -58.97
C THR A 121 14.29 68.03 -59.32
N THR A 122 14.74 67.68 -60.52
CA THR A 122 15.92 68.31 -61.13
C THR A 122 15.44 69.25 -62.24
N THR A 123 15.38 70.53 -61.87
CA THR A 123 15.22 71.69 -62.74
C THR A 123 16.10 71.59 -63.99
N VAL A 124 15.45 71.51 -65.16
CA VAL A 124 16.05 71.79 -66.46
C VAL A 124 16.24 73.30 -66.52
N THR A 125 17.45 73.78 -66.24
CA THR A 125 17.81 75.18 -66.45
C THR A 125 18.13 75.37 -67.94
N THR A 126 17.18 75.96 -68.64
CA THR A 126 17.34 76.63 -69.93
C THR A 126 18.43 77.70 -69.82
N THR A 127 19.56 77.52 -70.51
CA THR A 127 20.51 78.60 -70.79
C THR A 127 20.59 78.87 -72.28
N THR A 128 19.77 79.83 -72.68
CA THR A 128 20.10 80.99 -73.52
C THR A 128 21.15 80.80 -74.60
N SER A 129 20.65 80.76 -75.82
CA SER A 129 21.31 81.08 -77.08
C SER A 129 22.24 82.29 -76.97
N ARG A 130 23.52 82.09 -77.33
CA ARG A 130 24.46 83.17 -77.66
C ARG A 130 25.15 82.86 -78.99
N SER A 131 24.80 83.68 -79.98
CA SER A 131 25.66 84.20 -81.06
C SER A 131 26.63 83.20 -81.71
N ALA A 132 26.19 82.62 -82.82
CA ALA A 132 27.06 81.97 -83.80
C ALA A 132 28.03 83.01 -84.42
N ALA A 133 29.21 83.13 -83.82
CA ALA A 133 30.40 83.62 -84.49
C ALA A 133 31.07 82.42 -85.16
N SER A 134 31.59 82.60 -86.38
CA SER A 134 32.15 81.53 -87.22
C SER A 134 33.36 80.87 -86.55
N MET A 135 33.13 79.76 -85.84
CA MET A 135 34.17 78.86 -85.36
C MET A 135 34.70 78.02 -86.52
N SER A 136 36.02 77.96 -86.66
CA SER A 136 36.72 77.16 -87.66
C SER A 136 36.46 75.67 -87.42
N ASP A 137 36.36 74.84 -88.47
CA ASP A 137 36.11 73.39 -88.34
C ASP A 137 37.10 72.66 -87.42
N LYS A 138 38.29 73.24 -87.19
CA LYS A 138 39.27 72.75 -86.22
C LYS A 138 38.77 72.83 -84.77
N GLU A 139 38.06 73.89 -84.40
CA GLU A 139 37.54 74.08 -83.03
C GLU A 139 36.36 73.15 -82.73
N LYS A 140 35.50 72.87 -83.74
CA LYS A 140 34.42 71.87 -83.60
C LYS A 140 34.97 70.45 -83.38
N ILE A 141 36.08 70.11 -84.04
CA ILE A 141 36.73 68.80 -83.85
C ILE A 141 37.32 68.69 -82.44
N GLU A 142 37.90 69.76 -81.92
CA GLU A 142 38.44 69.80 -80.55
C GLU A 142 37.32 69.73 -79.49
N GLU A 143 36.19 70.40 -79.73
CA GLU A 143 35.00 70.34 -78.87
C GLU A 143 34.37 68.94 -78.88
N LEU A 144 34.26 68.29 -80.05
CA LEU A 144 33.80 66.91 -80.16
C LEU A 144 34.76 65.91 -79.48
N ARG A 145 36.08 66.14 -79.52
CA ARG A 145 37.04 65.34 -78.73
C ARG A 145 36.86 65.56 -77.24
N GLY A 146 36.67 66.80 -76.81
CA GLY A 146 36.40 67.15 -75.42
C GLY A 146 35.13 66.46 -74.92
N PHE A 147 34.04 66.55 -75.68
CA PHE A 147 32.77 65.90 -75.38
C PHE A 147 32.89 64.37 -75.33
N ASN A 148 33.59 63.76 -76.29
CA ASN A 148 33.81 62.31 -76.31
C ASN A 148 34.63 61.85 -75.09
N LYS A 149 35.66 62.61 -74.70
CA LYS A 149 36.40 62.34 -73.46
C LYS A 149 35.50 62.41 -72.23
N THR A 150 34.69 63.45 -72.10
CA THR A 150 33.72 63.58 -70.99
C THR A 150 32.71 62.44 -70.98
N LEU A 151 32.21 62.03 -72.15
CA LEU A 151 31.29 60.89 -72.27
C LEU A 151 31.94 59.59 -71.81
N MET A 152 33.18 59.32 -72.22
CA MET A 152 33.92 58.13 -71.80
C MET A 152 34.24 58.13 -70.31
N ASP A 153 34.52 59.30 -69.72
CA ASP A 153 34.73 59.43 -68.28
C ASP A 153 33.41 59.19 -67.51
N VAL A 154 32.27 59.68 -68.00
CA VAL A 154 30.94 59.40 -67.43
C VAL A 154 30.58 57.91 -67.55
N ILE A 155 30.88 57.26 -68.67
CA ILE A 155 30.66 55.82 -68.85
C ILE A 155 31.49 55.03 -67.83
N LYS A 156 32.77 55.36 -67.66
CA LYS A 156 33.63 54.73 -66.65
C LYS A 156 33.12 54.92 -65.23
N GLU A 157 32.62 56.11 -64.91
CA GLU A 157 32.01 56.40 -63.60
C GLU A 157 30.74 55.57 -63.40
N LYS A 158 29.86 55.48 -64.41
CA LYS A 158 28.66 54.64 -64.34
C LYS A 158 28.99 53.16 -64.21
N ASP A 159 30.00 52.66 -64.92
CA ASP A 159 30.48 51.29 -64.81
C ASP A 159 31.14 51.01 -63.45
N ALA A 160 31.78 52.00 -62.83
CA ALA A 160 32.27 51.89 -61.46
C ALA A 160 31.11 51.77 -60.46
N VAL A 161 30.09 52.63 -60.58
CA VAL A 161 28.88 52.59 -59.75
C VAL A 161 28.10 51.29 -59.94
N LEU A 162 28.01 50.77 -61.17
CA LEU A 162 27.36 49.48 -61.44
C LEU A 162 28.10 48.34 -60.76
N ARG A 163 29.44 48.29 -60.84
CA ARG A 163 30.25 47.28 -60.16
C ARG A 163 30.13 47.35 -58.64
N GLU A 164 30.08 48.56 -58.07
CA GLU A 164 29.85 48.75 -56.64
C GLU A 164 28.46 48.24 -56.22
N LYS A 165 27.42 48.55 -56.99
CA LYS A 165 26.06 48.05 -56.75
C LYS A 165 25.97 46.52 -56.89
N GLU A 166 26.63 45.93 -57.87
CA GLU A 166 26.71 44.48 -58.01
C GLU A 166 27.45 43.83 -56.83
N GLY A 167 28.51 44.47 -56.33
CA GLY A 167 29.20 44.05 -55.10
C GLY A 167 28.27 44.06 -53.89
N PHE A 168 27.53 45.15 -53.68
CA PHE A 168 26.56 45.28 -52.59
C PHE A 168 25.43 44.24 -52.67
N LEU A 169 24.92 43.96 -53.87
CA LEU A 169 23.89 42.94 -54.08
C LEU A 169 24.42 41.54 -53.74
N ARG A 170 25.65 41.21 -54.15
CA ARG A 170 26.27 39.92 -53.80
C ARG A 170 26.48 39.75 -52.30
N GLU A 171 26.90 40.80 -51.61
CA GLU A 171 27.06 40.78 -50.14
C GLU A 171 25.71 40.55 -49.44
N LYS A 172 24.67 41.27 -49.89
CA LYS A 172 23.30 41.09 -49.38
C LYS A 172 22.76 39.68 -49.63
N ASP A 173 23.01 39.11 -50.81
CA ASP A 173 22.63 37.74 -51.14
C ASP A 173 23.39 36.70 -50.31
N GLY A 174 24.63 37.01 -49.91
CA GLY A 174 25.39 36.21 -48.93
C GLY A 174 24.74 36.24 -47.56
N PHE A 175 24.46 37.45 -47.05
CA PHE A 175 23.82 37.64 -45.75
C PHE A 175 22.44 36.96 -45.64
N LEU A 176 21.62 37.02 -46.71
CA LEU A 176 20.32 36.35 -46.74
C LEU A 176 20.46 34.82 -46.70
N ARG A 177 21.45 34.25 -47.42
CA ARG A 177 21.71 32.81 -47.38
C ARG A 177 22.17 32.33 -46.00
N ASP A 178 22.99 33.11 -45.31
CA ASP A 178 23.43 32.79 -43.95
C ASP A 178 22.24 32.83 -42.97
N ARG A 179 21.37 33.83 -43.10
CA ARG A 179 20.13 33.94 -42.31
C ARG A 179 19.14 32.80 -42.58
N ASP A 180 18.94 32.42 -43.83
CA ASP A 180 18.07 31.30 -44.19
C ASP A 180 18.63 29.98 -43.65
N SER A 181 19.95 29.79 -43.68
CA SER A 181 20.62 28.63 -43.10
C SER A 181 20.43 28.56 -41.59
N GLU A 182 20.49 29.69 -40.89
CA GLU A 182 20.25 29.76 -39.45
C GLU A 182 18.78 29.53 -39.09
N LEU A 183 17.84 30.07 -39.86
CA LEU A 183 16.41 29.81 -39.69
C LEU A 183 16.08 28.33 -39.89
N LEU A 184 16.71 27.68 -40.87
CA LEU A 184 16.57 26.25 -41.07
C LEU A 184 17.07 25.46 -39.85
N LYS A 185 18.20 25.87 -39.27
CA LYS A 185 18.74 25.28 -38.04
C LYS A 185 17.77 25.43 -36.87
N TYR A 186 17.24 26.64 -36.63
CA TYR A 186 16.23 26.84 -35.57
C TYR A 186 14.95 26.04 -35.81
N SER A 187 14.51 25.89 -37.06
CA SER A 187 13.34 25.07 -37.39
C SER A 187 13.59 23.59 -37.11
N GLN A 188 14.80 23.09 -37.36
CA GLN A 188 15.17 21.70 -37.04
C GLN A 188 15.27 21.50 -35.53
N ASP A 189 15.92 22.42 -34.82
CA ASP A 189 16.03 22.39 -33.36
C ASP A 189 14.64 22.43 -32.69
N TYR A 190 13.74 23.28 -33.19
CA TYR A 190 12.35 23.35 -32.73
C TYR A 190 11.60 22.04 -32.98
N SER A 191 11.76 21.42 -34.16
CA SER A 191 11.15 20.14 -34.48
C SER A 191 11.63 19.02 -33.55
N PHE A 192 12.93 19.00 -33.24
CA PHE A 192 13.51 18.04 -32.30
C PHE A 192 12.98 18.26 -30.88
N LEU A 193 12.96 19.52 -30.41
CA LEU A 193 12.45 19.88 -29.09
C LEU A 193 10.97 19.52 -28.94
N HIS A 194 10.17 19.76 -29.98
CA HIS A 194 8.75 19.42 -29.99
C HIS A 194 8.53 17.91 -29.90
N ALA A 195 9.31 17.10 -30.63
CA ALA A 195 9.21 15.65 -30.57
C ALA A 195 9.56 15.10 -29.18
N ALA A 196 10.64 15.61 -28.57
CA ALA A 196 11.02 15.25 -27.21
C ALA A 196 9.94 15.65 -26.18
N TRP A 197 9.36 16.85 -26.32
CA TRP A 197 8.28 17.31 -25.45
C TRP A 197 7.04 16.40 -25.56
N THR A 198 6.63 16.00 -26.77
CA THR A 198 5.50 15.07 -26.96
C THR A 198 5.75 13.71 -26.31
N GLU A 199 6.97 13.16 -26.42
CA GLU A 199 7.33 11.89 -25.78
C GLU A 199 7.24 12.00 -24.24
N THR A 200 7.73 13.11 -23.66
CA THR A 200 7.63 13.33 -22.21
C THR A 200 6.18 13.49 -21.74
N GLN A 201 5.33 14.14 -22.54
CA GLN A 201 3.91 14.31 -22.24
C GLN A 201 3.17 12.96 -22.24
N GLU A 202 3.48 12.07 -23.20
CA GLU A 202 2.93 10.71 -23.22
C GLU A 202 3.39 9.89 -22.01
N LYS A 203 4.67 9.99 -21.62
CA LYS A 203 5.17 9.30 -20.41
C LYS A 203 4.46 9.79 -19.15
N LEU A 204 4.27 11.09 -19.01
CA LEU A 204 3.55 11.68 -17.88
C LEU A 204 2.07 11.25 -17.86
N ALA A 205 1.41 11.20 -19.02
CA ALA A 205 0.04 10.71 -19.14
C ALA A 205 -0.08 9.25 -18.69
N LYS A 206 0.81 8.37 -19.13
CA LYS A 206 0.86 6.95 -18.71
C LYS A 206 1.09 6.81 -17.19
N GLN A 207 2.00 7.61 -16.63
CA GLN A 207 2.24 7.61 -15.18
C GLN A 207 1.02 8.11 -14.39
N THR A 208 0.32 9.12 -14.91
CA THR A 208 -0.90 9.65 -14.29
C THR A 208 -2.01 8.61 -14.31
N GLU A 209 -2.21 7.94 -15.45
CA GLU A 209 -3.20 6.85 -15.61
C GLU A 209 -2.95 5.72 -14.60
N LEU A 210 -1.69 5.27 -14.50
CA LEU A 210 -1.27 4.27 -13.52
C LEU A 210 -1.58 4.72 -12.08
N LEU A 211 -1.29 5.98 -11.75
CA LEU A 211 -1.55 6.53 -10.42
C LEU A 211 -3.05 6.57 -10.12
N THR A 212 -3.88 6.98 -11.08
CA THR A 212 -5.35 6.92 -10.94
C THR A 212 -5.87 5.50 -10.80
N ALA A 213 -5.33 4.53 -11.54
CA ALA A 213 -5.71 3.12 -11.41
C ALA A 213 -5.37 2.58 -10.02
N LEU A 214 -4.16 2.86 -9.52
CA LEU A 214 -3.74 2.50 -8.16
C LEU A 214 -4.60 3.19 -7.09
N GLN A 215 -5.01 4.44 -7.31
CA GLN A 215 -5.92 5.13 -6.40
C GLN A 215 -7.33 4.53 -6.40
N GLN A 216 -7.88 4.21 -7.57
CA GLN A 216 -9.18 3.57 -7.69
C GLN A 216 -9.17 2.16 -7.08
N GLU A 217 -8.11 1.39 -7.30
CA GLU A 217 -7.92 0.09 -6.67
C GLU A 217 -7.80 0.24 -5.15
N ALA A 218 -7.02 1.21 -4.67
CA ALA A 218 -6.92 1.51 -3.24
C ALA A 218 -8.29 1.84 -2.65
N LEU A 219 -9.10 2.69 -3.31
CA LEU A 219 -10.44 3.09 -2.89
C LEU A 219 -11.45 1.93 -2.94
N ALA A 220 -11.46 1.12 -4.00
CA ALA A 220 -12.27 -0.09 -4.09
C ALA A 220 -11.95 -1.09 -2.97
N ASN A 221 -10.71 -1.03 -2.46
CA ASN A 221 -10.24 -1.81 -1.33
C ASN A 221 -10.49 -1.13 0.03
N VAL A 222 -10.91 0.15 0.07
CA VAL A 222 -11.33 0.86 1.30
C VAL A 222 -12.74 0.51 1.72
N ASP A 223 -13.63 0.16 0.79
CA ASP A 223 -15.07 0.07 1.06
C ASP A 223 -15.63 -1.35 1.28
N ARG A 224 -14.80 -2.40 1.33
CA ARG A 224 -15.28 -3.76 1.65
C ARG A 224 -15.45 -3.98 3.15
N HIS A 225 -16.30 -3.16 3.79
CA HIS A 225 -16.94 -3.57 5.03
C HIS A 225 -18.21 -4.35 4.68
N GLU A 226 -18.10 -5.65 4.43
CA GLU A 226 -19.28 -6.50 4.31
C GLU A 226 -19.35 -7.53 5.44
N PRO A 227 -20.47 -7.62 6.19
CA PRO A 227 -20.74 -8.72 7.12
C PRO A 227 -20.63 -10.12 6.48
N THR A 228 -20.78 -10.20 5.15
CA THR A 228 -20.54 -11.41 4.34
C THR A 228 -19.12 -11.94 4.51
N PHE A 229 -18.15 -11.04 4.75
CA PHE A 229 -16.76 -11.43 4.91
C PHE A 229 -16.50 -12.07 6.27
N ASP A 230 -17.07 -11.54 7.35
CA ASP A 230 -16.95 -12.18 8.68
C ASP A 230 -17.54 -13.60 8.65
N ALA A 231 -18.68 -13.80 7.97
CA ALA A 231 -19.24 -15.12 7.75
C ALA A 231 -18.29 -16.05 6.95
N THR A 232 -17.53 -15.49 6.00
CA THR A 232 -16.51 -16.24 5.23
C THR A 232 -15.36 -16.68 6.13
N VAL A 233 -14.84 -15.79 6.97
CA VAL A 233 -13.77 -16.10 7.94
C VAL A 233 -14.25 -17.12 8.97
N VAL A 234 -15.46 -16.96 9.50
CA VAL A 234 -16.09 -17.92 10.41
C VAL A 234 -16.24 -19.29 9.73
N GLY A 235 -16.69 -19.33 8.48
CA GLY A 235 -16.81 -20.56 7.69
C GLY A 235 -15.46 -21.27 7.51
N ALA A 236 -14.40 -20.52 7.22
CA ALA A 236 -13.04 -21.05 7.13
C ALA A 236 -12.51 -21.55 8.48
N PHE A 237 -12.76 -20.82 9.57
CA PHE A 237 -12.42 -21.25 10.94
C PHE A 237 -13.14 -22.55 11.33
N VAL A 238 -14.43 -22.65 11.01
CA VAL A 238 -15.24 -23.87 11.20
C VAL A 238 -14.68 -25.03 10.36
N LYS A 239 -14.25 -24.78 9.12
CA LYS A 239 -13.60 -25.78 8.28
C LYS A 239 -12.33 -26.34 8.94
N VAL A 240 -11.49 -25.47 9.50
CA VAL A 240 -10.30 -25.90 10.27
C VAL A 240 -10.70 -26.72 11.50
N ASN A 241 -11.70 -26.28 12.28
CA ASN A 241 -12.18 -27.04 13.44
C ASN A 241 -12.67 -28.45 13.07
N ARG A 242 -13.33 -28.60 11.91
CA ARG A 242 -13.80 -29.91 11.39
C ARG A 242 -12.66 -30.81 10.95
N THR A 243 -11.66 -30.25 10.27
CA THR A 243 -10.49 -31.04 9.84
C THR A 243 -9.64 -31.46 11.03
N ILE A 244 -9.39 -30.57 12.00
CA ILE A 244 -8.70 -30.94 13.26
C ILE A 244 -9.48 -32.03 13.99
N ASN A 245 -10.81 -31.90 14.08
CA ASN A 245 -11.64 -32.92 14.70
C ASN A 245 -11.47 -34.30 14.03
N SER A 246 -11.36 -34.31 12.70
CA SER A 246 -11.14 -35.54 11.92
C SER A 246 -9.73 -36.11 12.11
N LEU A 247 -8.74 -35.25 12.36
CA LEU A 247 -7.35 -35.63 12.67
C LEU A 247 -7.24 -36.29 14.04
N VAL A 248 -7.93 -35.77 15.06
CA VAL A 248 -7.82 -36.25 16.44
C VAL A 248 -8.79 -37.39 16.77
N ARG A 249 -9.98 -37.46 16.14
CA ARG A 249 -10.92 -38.58 16.37
C ARG A 249 -10.53 -39.80 15.55
N LYS A 250 -10.86 -41.01 16.04
CA LYS A 250 -10.68 -42.31 15.34
C LYS A 250 -11.45 -42.32 14.01
N GLY A 251 -10.83 -41.79 12.97
CA GLY A 251 -11.29 -41.84 11.58
C GLY A 251 -10.88 -43.13 10.86
N ARG A 252 -11.05 -43.09 9.52
CA ARG A 252 -10.88 -44.18 8.52
C ARG A 252 -9.83 -45.22 8.92
N LYS A 253 -10.12 -46.51 8.66
CA LYS A 253 -9.23 -47.64 9.03
C LYS A 253 -7.80 -47.49 8.52
N ASP A 254 -7.61 -46.77 7.42
CA ASP A 254 -6.32 -46.70 6.70
C ASP A 254 -5.51 -45.44 6.99
N VAL A 255 -6.01 -44.52 7.83
CA VAL A 255 -5.30 -43.26 8.17
C VAL A 255 -4.91 -43.26 9.65
N VAL A 256 -3.62 -43.08 9.92
CA VAL A 256 -3.11 -42.92 11.28
C VAL A 256 -3.50 -41.53 11.78
N THR A 257 -4.53 -41.49 12.62
CA THR A 257 -4.97 -40.29 13.34
C THR A 257 -3.95 -39.91 14.41
N LEU A 258 -3.88 -38.63 14.78
CA LEU A 258 -2.96 -38.15 15.80
C LEU A 258 -3.16 -38.87 17.15
N ALA A 259 -4.41 -39.11 17.56
CA ALA A 259 -4.69 -39.85 18.79
C ALA A 259 -4.15 -41.29 18.74
N ARG A 260 -4.43 -42.06 17.67
CA ARG A 260 -3.87 -43.41 17.49
C ARG A 260 -2.34 -43.42 17.47
N PHE A 261 -1.73 -42.41 16.87
CA PHE A 261 -0.28 -42.27 16.85
C PHE A 261 0.26 -42.13 18.27
N VAL A 262 -0.23 -41.14 19.02
CA VAL A 262 0.22 -40.87 20.40
C VAL A 262 -0.11 -42.03 21.36
N GLU A 263 -1.26 -42.69 21.20
CA GLU A 263 -1.62 -43.90 21.95
C GLU A 263 -0.67 -45.06 21.64
N GLY A 264 -0.33 -45.27 20.35
CA GLY A 264 0.56 -46.35 19.90
C GLY A 264 2.01 -46.19 20.35
N GLU A 265 2.49 -44.95 20.48
CA GLU A 265 3.82 -44.64 21.02
C GLU A 265 3.88 -44.68 22.57
N GLY A 266 2.79 -45.00 23.26
CA GLY A 266 2.73 -44.97 24.74
C GLY A 266 2.80 -43.55 25.34
N ALA A 267 2.85 -42.53 24.49
CA ALA A 267 3.04 -41.13 24.86
C ALA A 267 1.85 -40.52 25.63
N ALA A 268 0.66 -41.16 25.61
CA ALA A 268 -0.47 -40.77 26.47
C ALA A 268 -0.11 -40.76 27.97
N THR A 269 0.86 -41.60 28.37
CA THR A 269 1.34 -41.71 29.75
C THR A 269 2.50 -40.76 30.08
N VAL A 270 3.13 -40.14 29.07
CA VAL A 270 4.29 -39.26 29.24
C VAL A 270 3.81 -37.85 29.64
N PRO A 271 4.34 -37.25 30.73
CA PRO A 271 3.97 -35.88 31.09
C PRO A 271 4.30 -34.92 29.93
N TRP A 272 3.29 -34.15 29.50
CA TRP A 272 3.47 -33.11 28.48
C TRP A 272 4.46 -32.07 29.02
N ARG A 273 5.40 -31.61 28.20
CA ARG A 273 6.34 -30.57 28.64
C ARG A 273 5.62 -29.25 28.90
N GLU A 274 6.25 -28.45 29.75
CA GLU A 274 5.87 -27.05 29.95
C GLU A 274 5.92 -26.30 28.60
N GLY A 275 4.84 -25.59 28.25
CA GLY A 275 4.72 -24.85 26.99
C GLY A 275 4.15 -25.61 25.78
N THR A 276 3.88 -26.93 25.89
CA THR A 276 3.17 -27.67 24.83
C THR A 276 1.74 -27.15 24.66
N LEU A 277 1.08 -26.91 25.79
CA LEU A 277 -0.22 -26.25 25.89
C LEU A 277 -0.06 -24.96 26.72
N PRO A 278 -0.86 -23.91 26.46
CA PRO A 278 -1.01 -22.80 27.38
C PRO A 278 -1.47 -23.30 28.74
N ASP A 279 -0.97 -22.70 29.82
CA ASP A 279 -1.35 -23.07 31.19
C ASP A 279 -2.87 -22.94 31.42
N SER A 280 -3.50 -21.98 30.72
CA SER A 280 -4.94 -21.75 30.71
C SER A 280 -5.77 -22.81 29.96
N CYS A 281 -5.14 -23.83 29.37
CA CYS A 281 -5.85 -24.80 28.55
C CYS A 281 -6.50 -25.92 29.38
N VAL A 282 -6.00 -26.22 30.58
CA VAL A 282 -6.31 -27.47 31.30
C VAL A 282 -6.36 -27.26 32.82
N ASP A 283 -7.47 -27.66 33.47
CA ASP A 283 -7.56 -27.68 34.95
C ASP A 283 -7.06 -29.03 35.49
N THR A 284 -5.80 -29.07 35.91
CA THR A 284 -5.17 -30.29 36.46
C THR A 284 -5.75 -30.72 37.81
N ARG A 285 -6.58 -29.89 38.46
CA ARG A 285 -7.28 -30.24 39.70
C ARG A 285 -8.51 -31.10 39.46
N VAL A 286 -8.99 -31.18 38.21
CA VAL A 286 -10.10 -32.05 37.83
C VAL A 286 -9.59 -33.49 37.62
N PRO A 287 -10.11 -34.49 38.36
CA PRO A 287 -9.62 -35.87 38.29
C PRO A 287 -9.61 -36.45 36.88
N GLU A 288 -10.68 -36.25 36.10
CA GLU A 288 -10.81 -36.79 34.74
C GLU A 288 -9.70 -36.27 33.81
N VAL A 289 -9.27 -35.03 34.04
CA VAL A 289 -8.17 -34.42 33.30
C VAL A 289 -6.82 -34.96 33.74
N ALA A 290 -6.63 -35.15 35.05
CA ALA A 290 -5.43 -35.76 35.60
C ALA A 290 -5.26 -37.23 35.15
N GLU A 291 -6.37 -37.95 34.98
CA GLU A 291 -6.40 -39.36 34.56
C GLU A 291 -6.13 -39.57 33.06
N ARG A 292 -6.10 -38.51 32.25
CA ARG A 292 -5.80 -38.53 30.80
C ARG A 292 -6.51 -39.64 30.03
N THR A 293 -7.82 -39.71 30.20
CA THR A 293 -8.67 -40.61 29.41
C THR A 293 -8.51 -40.36 27.91
N SER A 294 -8.85 -41.35 27.06
CA SER A 294 -8.75 -41.20 25.59
C SER A 294 -9.56 -40.00 25.08
N GLU A 295 -10.67 -39.66 25.72
CA GLU A 295 -11.47 -38.47 25.38
C GLU A 295 -10.76 -37.15 25.71
N VAL A 296 -10.21 -37.04 26.93
CA VAL A 296 -9.42 -35.87 27.34
C VAL A 296 -8.17 -35.72 26.47
N LEU A 297 -7.49 -36.83 26.15
CA LEU A 297 -6.33 -36.83 25.27
C LEU A 297 -6.67 -36.24 23.89
N VAL A 298 -7.81 -36.61 23.30
CA VAL A 298 -8.28 -36.07 22.01
C VAL A 298 -8.48 -34.55 22.09
N LEU A 299 -9.02 -34.04 23.20
CA LEU A 299 -9.24 -32.61 23.42
C LEU A 299 -7.93 -31.84 23.65
N MET A 300 -6.99 -32.41 24.39
CA MET A 300 -5.65 -31.84 24.59
C MET A 300 -4.86 -31.80 23.28
N LEU A 301 -4.89 -32.87 22.49
CA LEU A 301 -4.25 -32.91 21.17
C LEU A 301 -4.87 -31.88 20.22
N ARG A 302 -6.18 -31.67 20.29
CA ARG A 302 -6.87 -30.62 19.54
C ARG A 302 -6.35 -29.23 19.93
N ALA A 303 -6.27 -28.94 21.23
CA ALA A 303 -5.76 -27.66 21.72
C ALA A 303 -4.31 -27.43 21.30
N MET A 304 -3.47 -28.47 21.34
CA MET A 304 -2.09 -28.41 20.88
C MET A 304 -1.99 -28.04 19.41
N VAL A 305 -2.79 -28.67 18.55
CA VAL A 305 -2.81 -28.36 17.11
C VAL A 305 -3.15 -26.88 16.90
N TRP A 306 -4.18 -26.39 17.60
CA TRP A 306 -4.51 -24.97 17.55
C TRP A 306 -3.39 -24.07 18.07
N CYS A 307 -2.69 -24.46 19.13
CA CYS A 307 -1.58 -23.67 19.68
C CYS A 307 -0.42 -23.53 18.70
N VAL A 308 -0.04 -24.61 18.02
CA VAL A 308 1.00 -24.56 17.00
C VAL A 308 0.56 -23.68 15.82
N LEU A 309 -0.68 -23.88 15.34
CA LEU A 309 -1.23 -23.06 14.24
C LEU A 309 -1.30 -21.58 14.61
N ALA A 310 -1.79 -21.24 15.80
CA ALA A 310 -1.89 -19.86 16.28
C ALA A 310 -0.50 -19.18 16.35
N ARG A 311 0.49 -19.87 16.92
CA ARG A 311 1.87 -19.36 17.02
C ARG A 311 2.53 -19.13 15.66
N ARG A 312 2.30 -20.02 14.70
CA ARG A 312 2.98 -19.97 13.39
C ARG A 312 2.27 -19.11 12.35
N LEU A 313 0.94 -19.17 12.29
CA LEU A 313 0.16 -18.56 11.21
C LEU A 313 -0.61 -17.30 11.61
N PHE A 314 -0.98 -17.16 12.88
CA PHE A 314 -1.87 -16.08 13.35
C PHE A 314 -1.17 -15.13 14.32
N THR A 315 0.16 -15.09 14.29
CA THR A 315 0.95 -14.14 15.07
C THR A 315 0.88 -12.75 14.45
N ALA A 316 0.49 -11.75 15.25
CA ALA A 316 0.48 -10.36 14.82
C ALA A 316 1.86 -9.87 14.36
N LEU A 317 2.93 -10.46 14.90
CA LEU A 317 4.31 -10.10 14.56
C LEU A 317 4.67 -10.53 13.13
N LYS A 318 4.20 -11.69 12.66
CA LYS A 318 4.55 -12.23 11.33
C LYS A 318 3.29 -12.44 10.49
N PRO A 319 2.60 -11.35 10.07
CA PRO A 319 1.35 -11.46 9.34
C PRO A 319 1.49 -12.10 7.96
N PHE A 320 2.72 -12.22 7.42
CA PHE A 320 2.97 -12.83 6.12
C PHE A 320 3.59 -14.24 6.20
N ALA A 321 3.68 -14.84 7.40
CA ALA A 321 4.23 -16.20 7.59
C ALA A 321 3.48 -17.28 6.79
N VAL A 322 2.24 -17.01 6.40
CA VAL A 322 1.40 -17.91 5.56
C VAL A 322 1.80 -17.92 4.08
N PHE A 323 2.67 -17.01 3.66
CA PHE A 323 3.20 -16.92 2.30
C PHE A 323 4.58 -17.57 2.27
N GLY A 324 4.77 -18.55 1.41
CA GLY A 324 5.98 -19.39 1.37
C GLY A 324 7.16 -18.75 0.64
N SER A 325 6.96 -17.59 0.03
CA SER A 325 8.01 -16.92 -0.75
C SER A 325 9.08 -16.29 0.15
N LYS A 326 10.33 -16.30 -0.32
CA LYS A 326 11.42 -15.52 0.30
C LYS A 326 11.08 -14.04 0.42
N THR A 327 10.28 -13.53 -0.51
CA THR A 327 9.77 -12.16 -0.50
C THR A 327 8.86 -11.90 0.69
N ALA A 328 7.99 -12.84 1.07
CA ALA A 328 7.15 -12.70 2.24
C ALA A 328 7.96 -12.47 3.53
N LEU A 329 9.06 -13.22 3.72
CA LEU A 329 9.95 -13.05 4.86
C LEU A 329 10.58 -11.64 4.93
N LEU A 330 11.02 -11.11 3.79
CA LEU A 330 11.58 -9.76 3.71
C LEU A 330 10.53 -8.68 3.99
N VAL A 331 9.30 -8.90 3.51
CA VAL A 331 8.17 -8.00 3.76
C VAL A 331 7.79 -8.03 5.25
N ASP A 332 7.76 -9.20 5.90
CA ASP A 332 7.54 -9.33 7.35
C ASP A 332 8.58 -8.53 8.14
N GLN A 333 9.87 -8.70 7.84
CA GLN A 333 10.94 -7.97 8.53
C GLN A 333 10.82 -6.46 8.35
N SER A 334 10.49 -6.02 7.14
CA SER A 334 10.31 -4.59 6.84
C SER A 334 9.08 -4.03 7.53
N TYR A 335 7.97 -4.79 7.54
CA TYR A 335 6.73 -4.43 8.22
C TYR A 335 6.94 -4.24 9.73
N GLN A 336 7.61 -5.18 10.40
CA GLN A 336 7.94 -5.08 11.82
C GLN A 336 8.80 -3.86 12.14
N ARG A 337 9.78 -3.52 11.28
CA ARG A 337 10.64 -2.35 11.47
C ARG A 337 9.88 -1.03 11.29
N MET A 338 8.95 -0.97 10.35
CA MET A 338 8.18 0.24 10.06
C MET A 338 7.04 0.47 11.07
N PHE A 339 6.44 -0.60 11.58
CA PHE A 339 5.24 -0.53 12.42
C PHE A 339 5.45 -1.21 13.78
N THR A 340 6.03 -0.47 14.73
CA THR A 340 6.20 -0.93 16.12
C THR A 340 4.86 -1.29 16.77
N ASN A 341 3.83 -0.47 16.57
CA ASN A 341 2.47 -0.69 17.08
C ASN A 341 1.52 -1.26 16.01
N HIS A 342 1.95 -2.32 15.31
CA HIS A 342 1.19 -2.90 14.19
C HIS A 342 -0.21 -3.44 14.56
N THR A 343 -0.48 -3.71 15.84
CA THR A 343 -1.79 -4.21 16.32
C THR A 343 -2.85 -3.13 16.41
N THR A 344 -2.49 -1.89 16.76
CA THR A 344 -3.44 -0.78 16.97
C THR A 344 -3.35 0.30 15.89
N ASN A 345 -2.31 0.27 15.06
CA ASN A 345 -2.06 1.27 14.03
C ASN A 345 -2.85 0.97 12.75
N GLN A 346 -3.78 1.86 12.41
CA GLN A 346 -4.62 1.76 11.21
C GLN A 346 -3.83 1.75 9.90
N VAL A 347 -2.72 2.50 9.85
CA VAL A 347 -1.84 2.54 8.69
C VAL A 347 -1.15 1.19 8.53
N ALA A 348 -0.67 0.60 9.62
CA ALA A 348 -0.06 -0.73 9.61
C ALA A 348 -1.05 -1.78 9.09
N ALA A 349 -2.28 -1.80 9.59
CA ALA A 349 -3.33 -2.69 9.12
C ALA A 349 -3.63 -2.57 7.62
N ARG A 350 -3.65 -1.34 7.08
CA ARG A 350 -3.83 -1.11 5.63
C ARG A 350 -2.66 -1.66 4.82
N TRP A 351 -1.43 -1.41 5.28
CA TRP A 351 -0.23 -1.93 4.61
C TRP A 351 -0.16 -3.45 4.68
N ARG A 352 -0.53 -4.05 5.81
CA ARG A 352 -0.65 -5.51 5.93
C ARG A 352 -1.58 -6.09 4.87
N ALA A 353 -2.82 -5.58 4.83
CA ALA A 353 -3.83 -6.05 3.88
C ALA A 353 -3.36 -5.94 2.43
N LEU A 354 -2.77 -4.78 2.06
CA LEU A 354 -2.25 -4.53 0.72
C LEU A 354 -1.09 -5.46 0.38
N SER A 355 -0.09 -5.56 1.26
CA SER A 355 1.08 -6.42 1.06
C SER A 355 0.69 -7.89 0.94
N ALA A 356 -0.26 -8.37 1.74
CA ALA A 356 -0.75 -9.75 1.66
C ALA A 356 -1.44 -10.04 0.32
N ARG A 357 -2.14 -9.07 -0.28
CA ARG A 357 -2.76 -9.21 -1.60
C ARG A 357 -1.70 -9.23 -2.70
N CYS A 358 -0.78 -8.26 -2.69
CA CYS A 358 0.32 -8.24 -3.66
C CYS A 358 1.18 -9.51 -3.59
N LEU A 359 1.44 -10.03 -2.38
CA LEU A 359 2.15 -11.30 -2.20
C LEU A 359 1.35 -12.48 -2.75
N ALA A 360 0.04 -12.52 -2.53
CA ALA A 360 -0.82 -13.56 -3.09
C ALA A 360 -0.78 -13.58 -4.62
N ASP A 361 -0.91 -12.42 -5.25
CA ASP A 361 -0.90 -12.31 -6.71
C ASP A 361 0.48 -12.68 -7.26
N TYR A 362 1.55 -12.22 -6.60
CA TYR A 362 2.93 -12.58 -6.95
C TYR A 362 3.19 -14.09 -6.85
N GLU A 363 2.75 -14.74 -5.77
CA GLU A 363 2.89 -16.19 -5.61
C GLU A 363 2.07 -16.94 -6.65
N ALA A 364 0.83 -16.53 -6.91
CA ALA A 364 -0.02 -17.14 -7.93
C ALA A 364 0.59 -17.04 -9.34
N GLU A 365 1.14 -15.88 -9.71
CA GLU A 365 1.85 -15.71 -10.98
C GLU A 365 3.14 -16.53 -11.04
N SER A 366 3.86 -16.65 -9.92
CA SER A 366 5.07 -17.46 -9.85
C SER A 366 4.77 -18.95 -9.95
N ASP A 367 3.70 -19.40 -9.30
CA ASP A 367 3.22 -20.78 -9.33
C ASP A 367 2.71 -21.14 -10.73
N ALA A 368 1.90 -20.29 -11.36
CA ALA A 368 1.47 -20.47 -12.76
C ALA A 368 2.66 -20.55 -13.73
N ARG A 369 3.70 -19.74 -13.52
CA ARG A 369 4.94 -19.82 -14.31
C ARG A 369 5.73 -21.09 -14.02
N ALA A 370 5.72 -21.58 -12.78
CA ALA A 370 6.38 -22.82 -12.41
C ALA A 370 5.67 -24.03 -13.03
N GLU A 371 4.34 -24.08 -12.95
CA GLU A 371 3.50 -25.12 -13.59
C GLU A 371 3.70 -25.15 -15.11
N ALA A 372 3.71 -23.99 -15.76
CA ALA A 372 3.96 -23.89 -17.20
C ALA A 372 5.36 -24.41 -17.61
N ARG A 373 6.36 -24.32 -16.71
CA ARG A 373 7.73 -24.81 -16.94
C ARG A 373 7.91 -26.28 -16.53
N SER A 374 7.19 -26.74 -15.51
CA SER A 374 7.31 -28.11 -15.00
C SER A 374 6.67 -29.15 -15.92
N ALA A 375 5.92 -28.72 -16.94
CA ALA A 375 5.49 -29.59 -18.04
C ALA A 375 6.68 -30.22 -18.80
N THR A 376 7.90 -29.70 -18.64
CA THR A 376 9.11 -30.18 -19.34
C THR A 376 10.25 -30.66 -18.43
N ASP A 377 10.27 -30.31 -17.15
CA ASP A 377 11.33 -30.73 -16.22
C ASP A 377 10.75 -30.81 -14.80
N GLY A 378 11.15 -31.83 -14.04
CA GLY A 378 10.48 -32.29 -12.81
C GLY A 378 10.00 -31.21 -11.81
N SER A 379 8.93 -31.58 -11.09
CA SER A 379 8.14 -30.79 -10.15
C SER A 379 8.96 -29.81 -9.29
N ARG A 380 8.82 -28.51 -9.56
CA ARG A 380 9.20 -27.49 -8.58
C ARG A 380 8.06 -27.36 -7.56
N PRO A 381 8.34 -27.48 -6.25
CA PRO A 381 7.29 -27.36 -5.24
C PRO A 381 6.66 -25.97 -5.29
N LEU A 382 5.34 -25.91 -5.12
CA LEU A 382 4.55 -24.68 -5.08
C LEU A 382 4.87 -23.91 -3.79
N HIS A 383 4.62 -22.60 -3.75
CA HIS A 383 4.86 -21.80 -2.54
C HIS A 383 4.08 -22.33 -1.32
N GLN A 384 2.89 -22.86 -1.56
CA GLN A 384 2.06 -23.49 -0.53
C GLN A 384 2.72 -24.75 0.06
N ASP A 385 3.46 -25.51 -0.75
CA ASP A 385 4.17 -26.72 -0.29
C ASP A 385 5.26 -26.34 0.70
N PHE A 386 5.98 -25.23 0.48
CA PHE A 386 7.00 -24.78 1.44
C PHE A 386 6.44 -24.48 2.83
N VAL A 387 5.30 -23.78 2.90
CA VAL A 387 4.64 -23.47 4.18
C VAL A 387 4.09 -24.74 4.83
N LEU A 388 3.54 -25.65 4.01
CA LEU A 388 3.06 -26.94 4.47
C LEU A 388 4.19 -27.78 5.10
N GLU A 389 5.34 -27.89 4.42
CA GLU A 389 6.51 -28.63 4.91
C GLU A 389 7.07 -28.03 6.21
N ASP A 390 7.19 -26.70 6.28
CA ASP A 390 7.68 -26.02 7.49
C ASP A 390 6.75 -26.26 8.69
N LEU A 391 5.43 -26.18 8.49
CA LEU A 391 4.46 -26.49 9.54
C LEU A 391 4.50 -27.98 9.94
N MET A 392 4.59 -28.89 8.97
CA MET A 392 4.73 -30.33 9.25
C MET A 392 5.99 -30.63 10.05
N ALA A 393 7.10 -29.97 9.75
CA ALA A 393 8.35 -30.11 10.46
C ALA A 393 8.23 -29.63 11.91
N GLU A 394 7.64 -28.46 12.14
CA GLU A 394 7.38 -27.95 13.48
C GLU A 394 6.50 -28.91 14.30
N PHE A 395 5.43 -29.42 13.70
CA PHE A 395 4.55 -30.39 14.36
C PHE A 395 5.28 -31.69 14.73
N ALA A 396 6.12 -32.20 13.84
CA ALA A 396 6.92 -33.37 14.13
C ALA A 396 7.93 -33.13 15.25
N MET A 397 8.54 -31.94 15.32
CA MET A 397 9.40 -31.55 16.44
C MET A 397 8.64 -31.50 17.76
N VAL A 398 7.46 -30.87 17.80
CA VAL A 398 6.61 -30.85 19.01
C VAL A 398 6.26 -32.27 19.47
N LEU A 399 5.90 -33.16 18.56
CA LEU A 399 5.59 -34.55 18.91
C LEU A 399 6.81 -35.32 19.42
N HIS A 400 7.96 -35.12 18.77
CA HIS A 400 9.22 -35.77 19.13
C HIS A 400 9.75 -35.29 20.49
N GLU A 401 9.79 -33.97 20.70
CA GLU A 401 10.42 -33.35 21.85
C GLU A 401 9.47 -33.26 23.06
N ASP A 402 8.23 -32.81 22.84
CA ASP A 402 7.34 -32.38 23.91
C ASP A 402 6.35 -33.46 24.37
N ILE A 403 5.93 -34.32 23.44
CA ILE A 403 5.02 -35.45 23.73
C ILE A 403 5.80 -36.75 24.00
N GLY A 404 7.09 -36.79 23.67
CA GLY A 404 7.97 -37.90 24.01
C GLY A 404 7.95 -39.06 23.01
N CYS A 405 7.56 -38.81 21.74
CA CYS A 405 7.68 -39.78 20.65
C CYS A 405 9.15 -39.91 20.15
N ARG A 406 10.11 -40.09 21.07
CA ARG A 406 11.56 -40.06 20.80
C ARG A 406 12.10 -41.28 20.06
N ASP A 407 11.32 -42.36 20.02
CA ASP A 407 11.71 -43.60 19.35
C ASP A 407 11.67 -43.48 17.82
N LYS A 408 11.13 -42.38 17.30
CA LYS A 408 10.98 -42.11 15.87
C LYS A 408 11.63 -40.79 15.50
N SER A 409 12.27 -40.75 14.34
CA SER A 409 12.81 -39.49 13.82
C SER A 409 11.69 -38.53 13.43
N THR A 410 11.98 -37.23 13.41
CA THR A 410 11.02 -36.20 12.94
C THR A 410 10.56 -36.47 11.51
N GLU A 411 11.43 -36.98 10.64
CA GLU A 411 11.09 -37.37 9.26
C GLU A 411 10.09 -38.54 9.21
N GLU A 412 10.27 -39.55 10.07
CA GLU A 412 9.33 -40.66 10.19
C GLU A 412 7.96 -40.18 10.68
N ILE A 413 7.94 -39.31 11.69
CA ILE A 413 6.71 -38.69 12.22
C ILE A 413 5.97 -37.94 11.10
N GLN A 414 6.69 -37.09 10.35
CA GLN A 414 6.12 -36.37 9.22
C GLN A 414 5.52 -37.34 8.19
N LYS A 415 6.26 -38.37 7.80
CA LYS A 415 5.82 -39.34 6.78
C LYS A 415 4.55 -40.07 7.19
N MET A 416 4.44 -40.49 8.45
CA MET A 416 3.26 -41.20 8.95
C MET A 416 2.03 -40.30 9.09
N LEU A 417 2.22 -39.07 9.56
CA LEU A 417 1.12 -38.16 9.90
C LEU A 417 0.68 -37.27 8.75
N ARG A 418 1.53 -37.05 7.73
CA ARG A 418 1.23 -36.20 6.57
C ARG A 418 -0.16 -36.45 5.96
N PRO A 419 -0.59 -37.70 5.67
CA PRO A 419 -1.91 -37.93 5.07
C PRO A 419 -3.08 -37.44 5.92
N ALA A 420 -2.92 -37.40 7.24
CA ALA A 420 -3.94 -36.94 8.18
C ALA A 420 -3.86 -35.43 8.45
N PHE A 421 -2.64 -34.88 8.51
CA PHE A 421 -2.38 -33.47 8.84
C PHE A 421 -2.51 -32.53 7.66
N GLU A 422 -2.13 -32.95 6.46
CA GLU A 422 -2.11 -32.10 5.28
C GLU A 422 -3.45 -31.36 5.05
N PRO A 423 -4.63 -32.02 5.13
CA PRO A 423 -5.91 -31.32 5.01
C PRO A 423 -6.15 -30.25 6.10
N VAL A 424 -5.61 -30.46 7.30
CA VAL A 424 -5.70 -29.49 8.41
C VAL A 424 -4.84 -28.27 8.11
N LEU A 425 -3.59 -28.50 7.72
CA LEU A 425 -2.64 -27.43 7.44
C LEU A 425 -3.07 -26.59 6.23
N LEU A 426 -3.55 -27.23 5.15
CA LEU A 426 -4.07 -26.52 3.99
C LEU A 426 -5.27 -25.64 4.34
N ALA A 427 -6.19 -26.13 5.17
CA ALA A 427 -7.33 -25.34 5.64
C ALA A 427 -6.89 -24.17 6.53
N ALA A 428 -5.86 -24.37 7.37
CA ALA A 428 -5.32 -23.33 8.25
C ALA A 428 -4.57 -22.25 7.45
N ILE A 429 -3.79 -22.65 6.44
CA ILE A 429 -3.11 -21.75 5.50
C ILE A 429 -4.15 -20.91 4.74
N GLU A 430 -5.25 -21.53 4.29
CA GLU A 430 -6.34 -20.82 3.63
C GLU A 430 -6.96 -19.75 4.55
N LEU A 431 -7.30 -20.12 5.80
CA LEU A 431 -7.82 -19.18 6.80
C LEU A 431 -6.84 -18.04 7.10
N ALA A 432 -5.55 -18.35 7.26
CA ALA A 432 -4.53 -17.33 7.53
C ALA A 432 -4.32 -16.40 6.33
N ARG A 433 -4.33 -16.91 5.09
CA ARG A 433 -4.29 -16.08 3.87
C ARG A 433 -5.51 -15.17 3.76
N LEU A 434 -6.70 -15.68 4.09
CA LEU A 434 -7.93 -14.88 4.08
C LEU A 434 -7.83 -13.73 5.09
N THR A 435 -7.48 -14.02 6.33
CA THR A 435 -7.39 -13.00 7.40
C THR A 435 -6.24 -12.01 7.20
N ALA A 436 -5.12 -12.43 6.60
CA ALA A 436 -3.99 -11.55 6.30
C ALA A 436 -4.33 -10.46 5.27
N ARG A 437 -5.24 -10.75 4.32
CA ARG A 437 -5.68 -9.83 3.25
C ARG A 437 -6.69 -8.79 3.69
N GLU A 438 -7.18 -8.91 4.91
CA GLU A 438 -8.11 -7.95 5.50
C GLU A 438 -7.43 -6.87 6.29
N ARG A 439 -8.16 -5.77 6.49
CA ARG A 439 -7.68 -4.66 7.31
C ARG A 439 -7.96 -4.89 8.79
N ALA A 440 -9.09 -5.51 9.14
CA ALA A 440 -9.28 -5.98 10.51
C ALA A 440 -8.21 -6.99 10.88
N GLY A 441 -7.71 -6.90 12.11
CA GLY A 441 -6.86 -7.94 12.68
C GLY A 441 -7.71 -9.16 13.02
N TYR A 442 -7.16 -10.36 12.85
CA TYR A 442 -7.81 -11.57 13.34
C TYR A 442 -6.78 -12.32 14.16
N THR A 443 -7.14 -12.65 15.40
CA THR A 443 -6.28 -13.43 16.31
C THR A 443 -7.03 -14.66 16.78
N LEU A 444 -6.24 -15.68 17.11
CA LEU A 444 -6.70 -16.88 17.80
C LEU A 444 -6.25 -16.76 19.25
N GLU A 445 -7.21 -16.66 20.15
CA GLU A 445 -6.92 -16.45 21.57
C GLU A 445 -7.47 -17.58 22.41
N PHE A 446 -6.67 -18.05 23.37
CA PHE A 446 -7.16 -18.92 24.42
C PHE A 446 -7.58 -18.04 25.60
N PRO A 447 -8.80 -18.23 26.15
CA PRO A 447 -9.25 -17.49 27.31
C PRO A 447 -8.28 -17.66 28.48
N ASP A 448 -8.06 -16.57 29.22
CA ASP A 448 -7.25 -16.57 30.42
C ASP A 448 -8.09 -17.08 31.60
N VAL A 449 -8.22 -18.40 31.67
CA VAL A 449 -9.07 -19.08 32.67
C VAL A 449 -8.44 -19.07 34.07
N GLU A 450 -7.15 -18.76 34.21
CA GLU A 450 -6.53 -18.54 35.51
C GLU A 450 -7.15 -17.33 36.21
N LYS A 451 -7.43 -16.26 35.46
CA LYS A 451 -8.12 -15.07 35.98
C LYS A 451 -9.60 -15.30 36.25
N HIS A 452 -10.27 -16.10 35.43
CA HIS A 452 -11.74 -16.25 35.47
C HIS A 452 -12.19 -17.45 36.31
N GLY A 453 -11.27 -18.33 36.69
CA GLY A 453 -11.59 -19.68 37.18
C GLY A 453 -12.12 -20.53 36.03
N PHE A 454 -11.91 -21.85 36.08
CA PHE A 454 -12.41 -22.80 35.07
C PHE A 454 -13.94 -23.00 35.18
N LEU A 455 -14.69 -21.91 35.16
CA LEU A 455 -16.14 -21.82 35.30
C LEU A 455 -16.71 -21.09 34.08
N LYS A 456 -17.55 -21.77 33.31
CA LYS A 456 -18.33 -21.15 32.24
C LYS A 456 -19.63 -20.62 32.85
N VAL A 457 -19.92 -19.34 32.68
CA VAL A 457 -21.18 -18.73 33.13
C VAL A 457 -22.29 -19.00 32.09
N ALA A 458 -23.56 -18.89 32.48
CA ALA A 458 -24.67 -18.90 31.51
C ALA A 458 -24.49 -17.77 30.48
N ASP A 459 -24.74 -18.07 29.20
CA ASP A 459 -24.62 -17.13 28.06
C ASP A 459 -23.25 -16.42 27.96
N ASP A 460 -22.18 -17.11 28.34
CA ASP A 460 -20.81 -16.60 28.29
C ASP A 460 -20.46 -16.10 26.87
N GLN A 461 -19.96 -14.86 26.78
CA GLN A 461 -19.62 -14.23 25.49
C GLN A 461 -18.32 -14.78 24.90
N LEU A 462 -17.45 -15.37 25.73
CA LEU A 462 -16.14 -15.88 25.34
C LEU A 462 -16.16 -17.40 25.13
N LEU A 463 -16.98 -18.12 25.89
CA LEU A 463 -16.93 -19.58 25.99
C LEU A 463 -18.22 -20.25 25.50
N THR A 464 -18.07 -21.34 24.76
CA THR A 464 -19.18 -22.23 24.41
C THR A 464 -18.84 -23.67 24.77
N ASN A 465 -19.82 -24.38 25.33
CA ASN A 465 -19.78 -25.83 25.46
C ASN A 465 -20.59 -26.52 24.35
N ARG A 466 -21.16 -25.76 23.40
CA ARG A 466 -21.90 -26.30 22.25
C ARG A 466 -20.94 -26.68 21.13
N PRO A 467 -20.92 -27.95 20.69
CA PRO A 467 -20.04 -28.38 19.61
C PRO A 467 -20.40 -27.76 18.25
N THR A 468 -21.69 -27.48 18.03
CA THR A 468 -22.24 -26.93 16.78
C THR A 468 -21.75 -25.50 16.50
N ASP A 469 -21.60 -24.68 17.54
CA ASP A 469 -21.13 -23.28 17.43
C ASP A 469 -19.69 -23.18 16.92
N VAL A 470 -18.88 -24.22 17.15
CA VAL A 470 -17.52 -24.34 16.60
C VAL A 470 -17.43 -25.32 15.43
N GLY A 471 -18.60 -25.70 14.89
CA GLY A 471 -18.75 -26.50 13.69
C GLY A 471 -18.34 -27.96 13.82
N MET A 472 -18.32 -28.52 15.02
CA MET A 472 -18.04 -29.94 15.25
C MET A 472 -19.28 -30.80 15.02
N ASN A 473 -19.07 -31.97 14.42
CA ASN A 473 -20.11 -33.00 14.34
C ASN A 473 -20.29 -33.62 15.73
N ALA A 474 -21.38 -33.27 16.41
CA ALA A 474 -21.83 -33.92 17.63
C ALA A 474 -23.16 -34.64 17.39
N SER A 475 -23.31 -35.79 18.03
CA SER A 475 -24.58 -36.52 18.10
C SER A 475 -25.40 -35.94 19.25
N GLY A 476 -26.02 -34.79 19.04
CA GLY A 476 -26.90 -34.16 20.03
C GLY A 476 -26.78 -32.64 20.06
N ASP A 477 -27.92 -31.97 20.08
CA ASP A 477 -28.04 -30.56 20.49
C ASP A 477 -27.77 -30.50 21.99
N GLU A 478 -26.49 -30.46 22.39
CA GLU A 478 -26.16 -30.15 23.78
C GLU A 478 -26.45 -28.66 24.02
N ASP A 479 -27.24 -28.37 25.05
CA ASP A 479 -27.55 -27.00 25.41
C ASP A 479 -26.32 -26.26 25.98
N GLU A 480 -26.35 -24.93 25.91
CA GLU A 480 -25.36 -24.13 26.62
C GLU A 480 -25.63 -24.31 28.12
N VAL A 481 -24.70 -24.91 28.84
CA VAL A 481 -24.85 -25.18 30.27
C VAL A 481 -23.78 -24.43 31.04
N GLU A 482 -24.19 -23.76 32.11
CA GLU A 482 -23.31 -23.13 33.09
C GLU A 482 -22.60 -24.18 33.98
N GLY A 483 -21.35 -23.90 34.34
CA GLY A 483 -20.63 -24.61 35.38
C GLY A 483 -19.17 -24.89 35.02
N PRO A 484 -18.49 -25.71 35.84
CA PRO A 484 -17.07 -25.91 35.66
C PRO A 484 -16.77 -26.68 34.39
N PHE A 485 -15.69 -26.28 33.72
CA PHE A 485 -15.10 -26.98 32.59
C PHE A 485 -13.67 -27.37 32.95
N ALA A 486 -13.08 -28.28 32.19
CA ALA A 486 -11.77 -28.83 32.54
C ALA A 486 -10.73 -28.65 31.44
N VAL A 487 -11.18 -28.49 30.18
CA VAL A 487 -10.28 -28.29 29.03
C VAL A 487 -10.83 -27.23 28.09
N VAL A 488 -9.98 -26.33 27.62
CA VAL A 488 -10.23 -25.45 26.48
C VAL A 488 -9.70 -26.11 25.21
N ALA A 489 -10.58 -26.67 24.38
CA ALA A 489 -10.15 -27.53 23.28
C ALA A 489 -10.04 -26.78 21.93
N SER A 490 -10.64 -25.60 21.79
CA SER A 490 -10.40 -24.68 20.67
C SER A 490 -10.31 -23.23 21.15
N PRO A 491 -9.48 -22.39 20.51
CA PRO A 491 -9.41 -20.96 20.79
C PRO A 491 -10.68 -20.24 20.35
N MET A 492 -10.87 -19.01 20.83
CA MET A 492 -11.80 -18.05 20.23
C MET A 492 -11.19 -17.42 18.99
N LEU A 493 -12.07 -17.07 18.04
CA LEU A 493 -11.71 -16.27 16.86
C LEU A 493 -12.11 -14.82 17.13
N VAL A 494 -11.11 -13.97 17.31
CA VAL A 494 -11.29 -12.57 17.67
C VAL A 494 -10.98 -11.70 16.47
N LYS A 495 -11.91 -10.81 16.13
CA LYS A 495 -11.72 -9.74 15.15
C LYS A 495 -11.36 -8.45 15.88
N TRP A 496 -10.32 -7.77 15.42
CA TRP A 496 -9.86 -6.48 15.91
C TRP A 496 -10.18 -5.39 14.90
N GLY A 497 -10.92 -4.38 15.36
CA GLY A 497 -11.39 -3.26 14.56
C GLY A 497 -12.63 -3.52 13.74
N SER A 498 -13.12 -2.44 13.13
CA SER A 498 -14.40 -2.39 12.42
C SER A 498 -14.41 -3.17 11.09
N GLY A 499 -13.29 -3.71 10.61
CA GLY A 499 -13.20 -4.28 9.25
C GLY A 499 -12.65 -3.30 8.22
N SER A 500 -12.89 -1.99 8.37
CA SER A 500 -12.29 -0.95 7.51
C SER A 500 -10.83 -0.63 7.87
N GLY A 501 -10.30 -1.25 8.93
CA GLY A 501 -9.00 -0.96 9.53
C GLY A 501 -9.03 0.16 10.57
N GLU A 502 -10.22 0.58 11.01
CA GLU A 502 -10.43 1.52 12.11
C GLU A 502 -10.70 0.79 13.42
N ARG A 503 -10.56 1.52 14.54
CA ARG A 503 -10.84 1.02 15.90
C ARG A 503 -10.16 -0.31 16.23
N LEU A 504 -8.92 -0.51 15.78
CA LEU A 504 -8.18 -1.77 15.99
C LEU A 504 -7.92 -2.12 17.46
N ASN A 505 -8.19 -1.19 18.38
CA ASN A 505 -8.20 -1.38 19.83
C ASN A 505 -9.50 -2.00 20.36
N GLU A 506 -10.56 -2.03 19.56
CA GLU A 506 -11.83 -2.70 19.87
C GLU A 506 -11.81 -4.11 19.27
N SER A 507 -12.34 -5.08 20.02
CA SER A 507 -12.45 -6.47 19.55
C SER A 507 -13.88 -6.96 19.55
N THR A 508 -14.18 -7.85 18.62
CA THR A 508 -15.44 -8.58 18.50
C THR A 508 -15.14 -10.07 18.39
N ILE A 509 -15.84 -10.86 19.19
CA ILE A 509 -15.71 -12.32 19.16
C ILE A 509 -16.61 -12.86 18.07
N LEU A 510 -16.00 -13.47 17.06
CA LEU A 510 -16.73 -14.08 15.95
C LEU A 510 -17.09 -15.53 16.25
N CYS A 511 -16.20 -16.25 16.93
CA CYS A 511 -16.43 -17.62 17.41
C CYS A 511 -15.95 -17.73 18.85
N LYS A 512 -16.82 -18.25 19.73
CA LYS A 512 -16.49 -18.54 21.13
C LYS A 512 -15.46 -19.67 21.22
N ALA A 513 -14.64 -19.66 22.27
CA ALA A 513 -13.72 -20.74 22.59
C ALA A 513 -14.52 -21.99 23.01
N PHE A 514 -14.15 -23.16 22.51
CA PHE A 514 -14.84 -24.40 22.87
C PHE A 514 -14.24 -24.97 24.15
N VAL A 515 -15.08 -25.07 25.18
CA VAL A 515 -14.71 -25.67 26.47
C VAL A 515 -15.41 -27.00 26.65
N TRP A 516 -14.67 -27.99 27.14
CA TRP A 516 -15.20 -29.30 27.48
C TRP A 516 -15.41 -29.41 28.98
N ARG A 517 -16.55 -29.99 29.33
CA ARG A 517 -16.96 -30.22 30.71
C ARG A 517 -16.95 -31.72 31.01
N PRO A 518 -16.43 -32.14 32.18
CA PRO A 518 -16.65 -33.49 32.66
C PRO A 518 -18.15 -33.73 32.82
N ARG A 519 -18.64 -34.89 32.39
CA ARG A 519 -20.00 -35.31 32.73
C ARG A 519 -20.02 -35.52 34.25
N ARG A 520 -20.77 -34.67 34.96
CA ARG A 520 -21.15 -34.97 36.34
C ARG A 520 -22.30 -35.96 36.25
N ASP A 521 -22.02 -37.22 36.59
CA ASP A 521 -23.06 -38.22 36.85
C ASP A 521 -23.99 -37.77 37.99
#